data_AF-A0ABD2UFI3-F1
#
_entry.id   AF-A0ABD2UFI3-F1
#
_cell.length_a   1.000
_cell.length_b   1.000
_cell.length_c   1.000
_cell.angle_alpha   90.00
_cell.angle_beta   90.00
_cell.angle_gamma   90.00
#
_symmetry.space_group_name_H-M   'P 1'
#
loop_
_entity.id
_entity.type
_entity.pdbx_description
1 polymer ?
#
loop_
_entity_poly.entity_id
_entity_poly.type
_entity_poly.pdbx_seq_one_letter_code
_entity_poly.pdbx_strand_id
1 'polypeptide(L)'
;MAIVGGLVDVPFENKVEFDDLARFAVQDYNQKNDSSLEFKKVLNVKQQIVAGIMYYITFEATEGGNKKEYEAKILLRKWEDLKKVVGFKLVGDDSTMPGGIVNVPNPNNTEFQELARFAIQDYNKKQNAHLEFVENLNVKEQVVAGIMYYITLAATDDAGKKKIYETKIWVKEWEDFKKVVEFKLVGDDSAKLGGITDVPFPNNPEFQDLARFAIQGYNKKENVHLEFVENLNVKQQVVAGMMYYITLAAIDAGKKKIYETKIWVKEWEDFKKVVEFKLVGDDSAKIGGIINVPNPNSPEFQDMARFAVQDYNNTQNAHLEFVENLNVKEQLVAGMLYYITLAAIDAGKKKMYETKIWVKEWEDFKKVVEFKLVGDDSAKTGGIINVPNPNSPEFQDLARFAVQDYNNTQNAHLEFVENLNVKEQLVAGMIYYITLVATDAGKKKIYEAKIWVKEWEDFKKVVEFKLVGDDSAKPGGIIIVPFPNSPEFQDLARFAVQDFNKKENGHLEFVEVLNLKEQVVAGIMYYIILAATDAGKKEIYETKILVKEWENFKEVQEFKLVGDATK
;
A
#
# COMPACT_ATOMS: atom_id res chain seq x y z
N MET A 1 -20.52 -31.70 10.09
CA MET A 1 -19.05 -31.72 9.96
C MET A 1 -18.58 -33.16 10.09
N ALA A 2 -18.08 -33.75 9.00
CA ALA A 2 -17.29 -34.97 9.10
C ALA A 2 -15.94 -34.59 9.73
N ILE A 3 -15.54 -35.26 10.81
CA ILE A 3 -14.25 -35.04 11.43
C ILE A 3 -13.20 -35.74 10.55
N VAL A 4 -12.34 -34.97 9.90
CA VAL A 4 -11.22 -35.51 9.12
C VAL A 4 -10.15 -36.00 10.09
N GLY A 5 -9.85 -37.30 10.04
CA GLY A 5 -8.82 -37.93 10.86
C GLY A 5 -7.41 -37.63 10.36
N GLY A 6 -6.42 -37.92 11.22
CA GLY A 6 -5.00 -37.89 10.83
C GLY A 6 -4.66 -38.97 9.79
N LEU A 7 -3.61 -38.73 9.02
CA LEU A 7 -3.06 -39.68 8.07
C LEU A 7 -2.34 -40.82 8.83
N VAL A 8 -2.68 -42.07 8.55
CA VAL A 8 -2.11 -43.24 9.24
C VAL A 8 -1.52 -44.21 8.22
N ASP A 9 -0.26 -44.60 8.40
CA ASP A 9 0.37 -45.65 7.59
C ASP A 9 -0.32 -46.99 7.83
N VAL A 10 -0.62 -47.70 6.75
CA VAL A 10 -1.30 -49.01 6.81
C VAL A 10 -0.28 -50.08 6.46
N PRO A 11 -0.11 -51.13 7.30
CA PRO A 11 0.70 -52.29 6.92
C PRO A 11 0.16 -52.90 5.61
N PHE A 12 0.97 -52.84 4.55
CA PHE A 12 0.56 -53.20 3.18
C PHE A 12 1.36 -54.37 2.59
N GLU A 13 2.21 -55.02 3.40
CA GLU A 13 3.17 -56.07 3.01
C GLU A 13 2.58 -57.35 2.39
N ASN A 14 1.26 -57.42 2.09
CA ASN A 14 0.62 -58.24 1.05
C ASN A 14 -0.92 -58.29 1.27
N LYS A 15 -1.62 -57.15 1.21
CA LYS A 15 -3.09 -57.16 1.15
C LYS A 15 -3.56 -57.01 -0.29
N VAL A 16 -4.14 -58.08 -0.85
CA VAL A 16 -4.77 -58.14 -2.20
C VAL A 16 -5.72 -56.96 -2.43
N GLU A 17 -6.42 -56.51 -1.38
CA GLU A 17 -7.31 -55.34 -1.41
C GLU A 17 -6.63 -54.06 -1.93
N PHE A 18 -5.36 -53.80 -1.59
CA PHE A 18 -4.65 -52.59 -2.03
C PHE A 18 -4.14 -52.69 -3.47
N ASP A 19 -3.75 -53.88 -3.91
CA ASP A 19 -3.44 -54.14 -5.32
C ASP A 19 -4.68 -53.92 -6.19
N ASP A 20 -5.86 -54.35 -5.72
CA ASP A 20 -7.13 -54.12 -6.43
C ASP A 20 -7.55 -52.64 -6.44
N LEU A 21 -7.24 -51.89 -5.39
CA LEU A 21 -7.43 -50.44 -5.36
C LEU A 21 -6.46 -49.73 -6.35
N ALA A 22 -5.18 -50.11 -6.37
CA ALA A 22 -4.19 -49.54 -7.27
C ALA A 22 -4.50 -49.88 -8.74
N ARG A 23 -4.85 -51.12 -9.05
CA ARG A 23 -5.27 -51.55 -10.40
C ARG A 23 -6.51 -50.80 -10.86
N PHE A 24 -7.49 -50.61 -9.97
CA PHE A 24 -8.65 -49.79 -10.28
C PHE A 24 -8.26 -48.35 -10.63
N ALA A 25 -7.36 -47.73 -9.86
CA ALA A 25 -6.91 -46.38 -10.15
C ALA A 25 -6.18 -46.27 -11.50
N VAL A 26 -5.35 -47.27 -11.82
CA VAL A 26 -4.66 -47.36 -13.12
C VAL A 26 -5.65 -47.57 -14.27
N GLN A 27 -6.64 -48.43 -14.10
CA GLN A 27 -7.69 -48.66 -15.10
C GLN A 27 -8.53 -47.41 -15.35
N ASP A 28 -8.97 -46.74 -14.28
CA ASP A 28 -9.72 -45.48 -14.36
C ASP A 28 -8.91 -44.40 -15.07
N TYR A 29 -7.63 -44.24 -14.71
CA TYR A 29 -6.74 -43.28 -15.36
C TYR A 29 -6.54 -43.61 -16.86
N ASN A 30 -6.26 -44.88 -17.19
CA ASN A 30 -6.09 -45.32 -18.58
C ASN A 30 -7.33 -45.06 -19.43
N GLN A 31 -8.51 -45.39 -18.90
CA GLN A 31 -9.78 -45.17 -19.59
C GLN A 31 -10.05 -43.68 -19.83
N LYS A 32 -9.72 -42.82 -18.86
CA LYS A 32 -9.97 -41.38 -18.96
C LYS A 32 -8.97 -40.64 -19.83
N ASN A 33 -7.72 -41.10 -19.89
CA ASN A 33 -6.61 -40.37 -20.53
C ASN A 33 -6.10 -41.02 -21.82
N ASP A 34 -6.74 -42.10 -22.29
CA ASP A 34 -6.27 -42.91 -23.43
C ASP A 34 -4.79 -43.35 -23.26
N SER A 35 -4.44 -43.73 -22.03
CA SER A 35 -3.08 -44.17 -21.66
C SER A 35 -3.01 -45.68 -21.45
N SER A 36 -1.79 -46.20 -21.39
CA SER A 36 -1.51 -47.64 -21.26
C SER A 36 -0.57 -47.95 -20.08
N LEU A 37 -0.87 -47.40 -18.90
CA LEU A 37 -0.11 -47.71 -17.68
C LEU A 37 -0.36 -49.16 -17.24
N GLU A 38 0.72 -49.87 -16.93
CA GLU A 38 0.67 -51.21 -16.36
C GLU A 38 1.11 -51.20 -14.90
N PHE A 39 0.19 -51.49 -13.99
CA PHE A 39 0.50 -51.66 -12.57
C PHE A 39 1.55 -52.77 -12.33
N LYS A 40 2.50 -52.53 -11.42
CA LYS A 40 3.51 -53.53 -11.00
C LYS A 40 3.36 -53.94 -9.55
N LYS A 41 3.43 -52.99 -8.60
CA LYS A 41 3.33 -53.28 -7.16
C LYS A 41 2.98 -52.03 -6.37
N VAL A 42 2.29 -52.21 -5.23
CA VAL A 42 2.14 -51.16 -4.21
C VAL A 42 3.46 -50.97 -3.45
N LEU A 43 3.80 -49.71 -3.19
CA LEU A 43 5.01 -49.27 -2.49
C LEU A 43 4.71 -48.68 -1.12
N ASN A 44 3.54 -48.05 -0.96
CA ASN A 44 3.07 -47.51 0.32
C ASN A 44 1.55 -47.35 0.31
N VAL A 45 0.92 -47.51 1.47
CA VAL A 45 -0.50 -47.19 1.68
C VAL A 45 -0.65 -46.38 2.95
N LYS A 46 -1.30 -45.23 2.84
CA LYS A 46 -1.80 -44.48 3.98
C LYS A 46 -3.32 -44.41 3.91
N GLN A 47 -3.96 -44.33 5.06
CA GLN A 47 -5.41 -44.12 5.15
C GLN A 47 -5.73 -42.85 5.94
N GLN A 48 -6.88 -42.29 5.64
CA GLN A 48 -7.43 -41.15 6.37
C GLN A 48 -8.93 -41.32 6.52
N ILE A 49 -9.43 -41.16 7.75
CA ILE A 49 -10.87 -41.16 8.01
C ILE A 49 -11.42 -39.81 7.53
N VAL A 50 -12.44 -39.86 6.68
CA VAL A 50 -13.17 -38.69 6.14
C VAL A 50 -14.67 -39.00 6.21
N ALA A 51 -15.52 -38.37 5.38
CA ALA A 51 -16.83 -38.95 5.07
C ALA A 51 -16.67 -40.23 4.23
N GLY A 52 -16.15 -41.31 4.83
CA GLY A 52 -15.58 -42.47 4.13
C GLY A 52 -14.18 -42.83 4.66
N ILE A 53 -13.46 -43.64 3.89
CA ILE A 53 -12.03 -43.88 4.08
C ILE A 53 -11.33 -43.41 2.81
N MET A 54 -10.36 -42.51 2.95
CA MET A 54 -9.48 -42.09 1.87
C MET A 54 -8.19 -42.91 1.93
N TYR A 55 -7.87 -43.64 0.86
CA TYR A 55 -6.61 -44.33 0.71
C TYR A 55 -5.66 -43.52 -0.17
N TYR A 56 -4.43 -43.34 0.30
CA TYR A 56 -3.31 -42.77 -0.44
C TYR A 56 -2.38 -43.92 -0.78
N ILE A 57 -2.39 -44.35 -2.04
CA ILE A 57 -1.65 -45.54 -2.48
C ILE A 57 -0.52 -45.09 -3.39
N THR A 58 0.70 -45.27 -2.94
CA THR A 58 1.90 -45.13 -3.77
C THR A 58 2.21 -46.47 -4.42
N PHE A 59 2.40 -46.52 -5.73
CA PHE A 59 2.65 -47.76 -6.48
C PHE A 59 3.59 -47.55 -7.67
N GLU A 60 4.26 -48.62 -8.08
CA GLU A 60 5.06 -48.68 -9.29
C GLU A 60 4.18 -49.09 -10.48
N ALA A 61 4.26 -48.34 -11.58
CA ALA A 61 3.65 -48.71 -12.87
C ALA A 61 4.62 -48.47 -14.02
N THR A 62 4.44 -49.18 -15.14
CA THR A 62 5.23 -48.99 -16.35
C THR A 62 4.43 -48.34 -17.47
N GLU A 63 5.05 -47.40 -18.17
CA GLU A 63 4.55 -46.76 -19.38
C GLU A 63 5.62 -46.89 -20.47
N GLY A 64 5.31 -47.61 -21.56
CA GLY A 64 6.29 -47.86 -22.62
C GLY A 64 7.57 -48.59 -22.17
N GLY A 65 7.48 -49.41 -21.12
CA GLY A 65 8.62 -50.15 -20.55
C GLY A 65 9.40 -49.40 -19.46
N ASN A 66 9.16 -48.11 -19.26
CA ASN A 66 9.82 -47.31 -18.22
C ASN A 66 9.05 -47.41 -16.90
N LYS A 67 9.75 -47.81 -15.82
CA LYS A 67 9.20 -47.85 -14.47
C LYS A 67 9.14 -46.45 -13.88
N LYS A 68 7.97 -46.10 -13.36
CA LYS A 68 7.68 -44.84 -12.69
C LYS A 68 6.84 -45.11 -11.44
N GLU A 69 6.97 -44.24 -10.44
CA GLU A 69 6.18 -44.30 -9.22
C GLU A 69 5.02 -43.32 -9.30
N TYR A 70 3.84 -43.74 -8.86
CA TYR A 70 2.61 -42.95 -8.88
C TYR A 70 1.96 -42.96 -7.50
N GLU A 71 1.17 -41.95 -7.19
CA GLU A 71 0.31 -41.89 -6.01
C GLU A 71 -1.14 -41.67 -6.46
N ALA A 72 -2.05 -42.53 -6.02
CA ALA A 72 -3.48 -42.39 -6.21
C ALA A 72 -4.20 -42.13 -4.88
N LYS A 73 -5.21 -41.26 -4.91
CA LYS A 73 -6.15 -41.02 -3.81
C LYS A 73 -7.50 -41.64 -4.15
N ILE A 74 -7.97 -42.55 -3.32
CA ILE A 74 -9.19 -43.32 -3.56
C ILE A 74 -10.13 -43.17 -2.37
N LEU A 75 -11.31 -42.61 -2.61
CA LEU A 75 -12.37 -42.53 -1.63
C LEU A 75 -13.21 -43.81 -1.64
N LEU A 76 -13.38 -44.41 -0.48
CA LEU A 76 -14.19 -45.61 -0.28
C LEU A 76 -15.29 -45.33 0.76
N ARG A 77 -16.54 -45.63 0.41
CA ARG A 77 -17.66 -45.70 1.36
C ARG A 77 -18.35 -47.04 1.22
N LYS A 78 -17.97 -48.00 2.07
CA LYS A 78 -18.47 -49.39 2.01
C LYS A 78 -20.00 -49.47 2.17
N TRP A 79 -20.61 -48.54 2.89
CA TRP A 79 -22.07 -48.49 3.11
C TRP A 79 -22.87 -47.94 1.93
N GLU A 80 -22.19 -47.36 0.93
CA GLU A 80 -22.78 -46.84 -0.32
C GLU A 80 -22.30 -47.62 -1.55
N ASP A 81 -21.51 -48.69 -1.34
CA ASP A 81 -20.75 -49.37 -2.40
C ASP A 81 -19.95 -48.40 -3.30
N LEU A 82 -19.52 -47.26 -2.72
CA LEU A 82 -18.81 -46.20 -3.44
C LEU A 82 -17.30 -46.48 -3.43
N LYS A 83 -16.70 -46.47 -4.63
CA LYS A 83 -15.25 -46.48 -4.85
C LYS A 83 -14.91 -45.49 -5.97
N LYS A 84 -14.25 -44.37 -5.62
CA LYS A 84 -13.96 -43.27 -6.56
C LYS A 84 -12.48 -42.85 -6.50
N VAL A 85 -11.85 -42.71 -7.66
CA VAL A 85 -10.52 -42.08 -7.78
C VAL A 85 -10.71 -40.57 -7.72
N VAL A 86 -10.02 -39.92 -6.79
CA VAL A 86 -10.18 -38.49 -6.52
C VAL A 86 -8.85 -37.73 -6.55
N GLY A 87 -7.79 -38.39 -6.98
CA GLY A 87 -6.48 -37.82 -7.25
C GLY A 87 -5.55 -38.88 -7.83
N PHE A 88 -4.70 -38.48 -8.75
CA PHE A 88 -3.69 -39.32 -9.38
C PHE A 88 -2.49 -38.45 -9.74
N LYS A 89 -1.28 -38.83 -9.34
CA LYS A 89 -0.06 -38.05 -9.63
C LYS A 89 1.15 -38.95 -9.84
N LEU A 90 2.11 -38.47 -10.64
CA LEU A 90 3.43 -39.06 -10.76
C LEU A 90 4.29 -38.61 -9.57
N VAL A 91 4.96 -39.52 -8.89
CA VAL A 91 5.85 -39.21 -7.76
C VAL A 91 7.10 -38.51 -8.28
N GLY A 92 7.42 -37.35 -7.71
CA GLY A 92 8.54 -36.49 -8.14
C GLY A 92 8.15 -35.38 -9.11
N ASP A 93 6.90 -35.34 -9.56
CA ASP A 93 6.29 -34.15 -10.17
C ASP A 93 5.49 -33.40 -9.09
N ASP A 94 5.67 -32.09 -8.99
CA ASP A 94 4.98 -31.24 -8.01
C ASP A 94 3.51 -30.97 -8.40
N SER A 95 3.04 -31.50 -9.53
CA SER A 95 1.68 -31.30 -10.03
C SER A 95 0.83 -32.58 -10.04
N THR A 96 -0.43 -32.49 -9.63
CA THR A 96 -1.41 -33.57 -9.84
C THR A 96 -1.68 -33.73 -11.33
N MET A 97 -1.71 -34.96 -11.86
CA MET A 97 -2.08 -35.21 -13.25
C MET A 97 -3.61 -35.14 -13.36
N PRO A 98 -4.21 -34.07 -13.92
CA PRO A 98 -5.65 -34.01 -14.05
C PRO A 98 -6.10 -35.10 -15.03
N GLY A 99 -7.08 -35.91 -14.64
CA GLY A 99 -7.62 -36.95 -15.50
C GLY A 99 -8.32 -36.36 -16.72
N GLY A 100 -8.63 -37.17 -17.74
CA GLY A 100 -9.42 -36.70 -18.88
C GLY A 100 -10.81 -36.23 -18.47
N ILE A 101 -11.37 -35.28 -19.23
CA ILE A 101 -12.71 -34.73 -18.99
C ILE A 101 -13.75 -35.73 -19.53
N VAL A 102 -14.62 -36.23 -18.67
CA VAL A 102 -15.65 -37.22 -19.00
C VAL A 102 -17.04 -36.58 -18.95
N ASN A 103 -17.89 -36.85 -19.95
CA ASN A 103 -19.29 -36.44 -19.91
C ASN A 103 -20.08 -37.28 -18.89
N VAL A 104 -20.92 -36.61 -18.10
CA VAL A 104 -21.84 -37.26 -17.17
C VAL A 104 -23.17 -37.55 -17.88
N PRO A 105 -23.65 -38.80 -17.93
CA PRO A 105 -24.85 -39.17 -18.70
C PRO A 105 -26.16 -38.52 -18.24
N ASN A 106 -26.28 -38.18 -16.95
CA ASN A 106 -27.49 -37.57 -16.38
C ASN A 106 -27.18 -36.18 -15.77
N PRO A 107 -27.14 -35.10 -16.57
CA PRO A 107 -26.75 -33.77 -16.11
C PRO A 107 -27.75 -33.13 -15.14
N ASN A 108 -29.01 -33.60 -15.11
CA ASN A 108 -30.06 -33.07 -14.24
C ASN A 108 -30.34 -33.94 -13.01
N ASN A 109 -29.43 -34.85 -12.63
CA ASN A 109 -29.49 -35.48 -11.32
C ASN A 109 -29.50 -34.41 -10.20
N THR A 110 -30.17 -34.70 -9.08
CA THR A 110 -30.33 -33.80 -7.93
C THR A 110 -29.00 -33.19 -7.48
N GLU A 111 -27.93 -34.00 -7.39
CA GLU A 111 -26.59 -33.54 -7.03
C GLU A 111 -26.08 -32.41 -7.94
N PHE A 112 -26.21 -32.57 -9.26
CA PHE A 112 -25.73 -31.58 -10.22
C PHE A 112 -26.64 -30.35 -10.30
N GLN A 113 -27.94 -30.50 -10.04
CA GLN A 113 -28.83 -29.35 -9.91
C GLN A 113 -28.47 -28.52 -8.66
N GLU A 114 -28.13 -29.17 -7.55
CA GLU A 114 -27.66 -28.48 -6.35
C GLU A 114 -26.34 -27.74 -6.58
N LEU A 115 -25.39 -28.35 -7.29
CA LEU A 115 -24.15 -27.68 -7.67
C LEU A 115 -24.40 -26.47 -8.59
N ALA A 116 -25.31 -26.59 -9.56
CA ALA A 116 -25.69 -25.48 -10.43
C ALA A 116 -26.38 -24.34 -9.67
N ARG A 117 -27.30 -24.66 -8.75
CA ARG A 117 -27.96 -23.67 -7.87
C ARG A 117 -26.95 -22.99 -6.95
N PHE A 118 -26.01 -23.75 -6.37
CA PHE A 118 -24.91 -23.20 -5.59
C PHE A 118 -24.09 -22.20 -6.40
N ALA A 119 -23.75 -22.52 -7.65
CA ALA A 119 -22.98 -21.62 -8.51
C ALA A 119 -23.75 -20.33 -8.87
N ILE A 120 -25.06 -20.45 -9.13
CA ILE A 120 -25.92 -19.29 -9.37
C ILE A 120 -26.04 -18.41 -8.12
N GLN A 121 -26.22 -19.00 -6.94
CA GLN A 121 -26.30 -18.25 -5.67
C GLN A 121 -25.00 -17.49 -5.38
N ASP A 122 -23.85 -18.13 -5.60
CA ASP A 122 -22.53 -17.50 -5.44
C ASP A 122 -22.36 -16.32 -6.41
N TYR A 123 -22.74 -16.51 -7.69
CA TYR A 123 -22.70 -15.45 -8.70
C TYR A 123 -23.61 -14.26 -8.34
N ASN A 124 -24.88 -14.54 -8.00
CA ASN A 124 -25.85 -13.53 -7.61
C ASN A 124 -25.36 -12.69 -6.43
N LYS A 125 -24.79 -13.33 -5.41
CA LYS A 125 -24.23 -12.66 -4.24
C LYS A 125 -23.01 -11.79 -4.59
N LYS A 126 -22.10 -12.28 -5.44
CA LYS A 126 -20.86 -11.56 -5.80
C LYS A 126 -21.09 -10.40 -6.77
N GLN A 127 -22.03 -10.55 -7.69
CA GLN A 127 -22.30 -9.58 -8.76
C GLN A 127 -23.53 -8.71 -8.49
N ASN A 128 -24.18 -8.88 -7.33
CA ASN A 128 -25.45 -8.25 -6.99
C ASN A 128 -26.49 -8.45 -8.12
N ALA A 129 -26.59 -9.69 -8.60
CA ALA A 129 -27.46 -10.11 -9.69
C ALA A 129 -28.57 -11.05 -9.19
N HIS A 130 -29.57 -11.30 -10.04
CA HIS A 130 -30.73 -12.13 -9.74
C HIS A 130 -30.99 -13.14 -10.87
N LEU A 131 -30.12 -14.14 -10.98
CA LEU A 131 -30.32 -15.29 -11.86
C LEU A 131 -31.14 -16.37 -11.15
N GLU A 132 -32.10 -16.94 -11.86
CA GLU A 132 -32.90 -18.09 -11.41
C GLU A 132 -32.54 -19.34 -12.21
N PHE A 133 -32.24 -20.45 -11.52
CA PHE A 133 -31.89 -21.72 -12.16
C PHE A 133 -33.07 -22.34 -12.91
N VAL A 134 -32.83 -22.79 -14.15
CA VAL A 134 -33.82 -23.54 -14.93
C VAL A 134 -33.45 -25.02 -15.02
N GLU A 135 -32.32 -25.34 -15.65
CA GLU A 135 -31.87 -26.72 -15.87
C GLU A 135 -30.38 -26.80 -16.20
N ASN A 136 -29.78 -27.97 -16.05
CA ASN A 136 -28.46 -28.28 -16.60
C ASN A 136 -28.62 -28.82 -18.03
N LEU A 137 -27.85 -28.26 -18.96
CA LEU A 137 -27.79 -28.71 -20.35
C LEU A 137 -26.71 -29.78 -20.55
N ASN A 138 -25.59 -29.64 -19.84
CA ASN A 138 -24.50 -30.60 -19.89
C ASN A 138 -23.70 -30.58 -18.59
N VAL A 139 -23.17 -31.74 -18.19
CA VAL A 139 -22.24 -31.86 -17.06
C VAL A 139 -21.07 -32.71 -17.53
N LYS A 140 -19.85 -32.22 -17.32
CA LYS A 140 -18.63 -33.02 -17.41
C LYS A 140 -17.97 -33.06 -16.05
N GLU A 141 -17.24 -34.13 -15.76
CA GLU A 141 -16.39 -34.23 -14.59
C GLU A 141 -14.94 -34.50 -14.97
N GLN A 142 -14.04 -34.05 -14.12
CA GLN A 142 -12.60 -34.28 -14.25
C GLN A 142 -12.01 -34.59 -12.88
N VAL A 143 -11.20 -35.65 -12.81
CA VAL A 143 -10.42 -35.96 -11.60
C VAL A 143 -9.27 -34.97 -11.50
N VAL A 144 -9.19 -34.28 -10.38
CA VAL A 144 -8.20 -33.24 -10.06
C VAL A 144 -7.70 -33.53 -8.63
N ALA A 145 -7.28 -32.53 -7.84
CA ALA A 145 -7.19 -32.67 -6.38
C ALA A 145 -8.61 -32.64 -5.73
N GLY A 146 -9.47 -33.58 -6.09
CA GLY A 146 -10.93 -33.41 -6.01
C GLY A 146 -11.63 -33.88 -7.28
N ILE A 147 -12.86 -33.44 -7.44
CA ILE A 147 -13.59 -33.52 -8.72
C ILE A 147 -13.90 -32.11 -9.18
N MET A 148 -13.56 -31.79 -10.43
CA MET A 148 -13.97 -30.57 -11.11
C MET A 148 -15.19 -30.89 -11.97
N TYR A 149 -16.31 -30.23 -11.70
CA TYR A 149 -17.51 -30.31 -12.51
C TYR A 149 -17.59 -29.12 -13.47
N TYR A 150 -17.78 -29.39 -14.75
CA TYR A 150 -18.03 -28.39 -15.79
C TYR A 150 -19.51 -28.48 -16.14
N ILE A 151 -20.29 -27.51 -15.69
CA ILE A 151 -21.74 -27.50 -15.88
C ILE A 151 -22.09 -26.41 -16.87
N THR A 152 -22.71 -26.81 -17.98
CA THR A 152 -23.43 -25.90 -18.86
C THR A 152 -24.88 -25.88 -18.38
N LEU A 153 -25.39 -24.74 -17.96
CA LEU A 153 -26.72 -24.58 -17.35
C LEU A 153 -27.50 -23.45 -18.03
N ALA A 154 -28.82 -23.49 -17.91
CA ALA A 154 -29.69 -22.39 -18.28
C ALA A 154 -30.24 -21.70 -17.03
N ALA A 155 -30.23 -20.37 -17.05
CA ALA A 155 -30.82 -19.54 -16.00
C ALA A 155 -31.60 -18.36 -16.61
N THR A 156 -32.61 -17.87 -15.92
CA THR A 156 -33.38 -16.67 -16.28
C THR A 156 -32.87 -15.46 -15.51
N ASP A 157 -32.77 -14.31 -16.18
CA ASP A 157 -32.46 -13.02 -15.53
C ASP A 157 -33.73 -12.29 -15.03
N ASP A 158 -33.56 -11.11 -14.43
CA ASP A 158 -34.65 -10.24 -13.95
C ASP A 158 -35.71 -9.91 -15.00
N ALA A 159 -35.37 -10.01 -16.29
CA ALA A 159 -36.29 -9.78 -17.40
C ALA A 159 -37.01 -11.06 -17.85
N GLY A 160 -36.85 -12.17 -17.12
CA GLY A 160 -37.37 -13.50 -17.46
C GLY A 160 -36.72 -14.12 -18.68
N LYS A 161 -35.57 -13.60 -19.16
CA LYS A 161 -34.92 -14.10 -20.37
C LYS A 161 -34.02 -15.27 -20.04
N LYS A 162 -34.30 -16.43 -20.62
CA LYS A 162 -33.45 -17.63 -20.52
C LYS A 162 -32.13 -17.40 -21.23
N LYS A 163 -31.02 -17.58 -20.51
CA LYS A 163 -29.63 -17.46 -20.95
C LYS A 163 -28.86 -18.72 -20.57
N ILE A 164 -27.82 -19.04 -21.34
CA ILE A 164 -26.97 -20.22 -21.09
C ILE A 164 -25.67 -19.77 -20.44
N TYR A 165 -25.25 -20.47 -19.40
CA TYR A 165 -24.03 -20.22 -18.66
C TYR A 165 -23.16 -21.48 -18.61
N GLU A 166 -21.86 -21.29 -18.51
CA GLU A 166 -20.90 -22.34 -18.18
C GLU A 166 -20.30 -22.03 -16.82
N THR A 167 -20.26 -23.03 -15.95
CA THR A 167 -19.60 -22.92 -14.64
C THR A 167 -18.67 -24.10 -14.41
N LYS A 168 -17.59 -23.84 -13.67
CA LYS A 168 -16.67 -24.85 -13.17
C LYS A 168 -16.73 -24.83 -11.65
N ILE A 169 -16.92 -26.00 -11.04
CA ILE A 169 -17.10 -26.14 -9.60
C ILE A 169 -16.14 -27.23 -9.11
N TRP A 170 -15.24 -26.84 -8.21
CA TRP A 170 -14.33 -27.78 -7.57
C TRP A 170 -14.95 -28.32 -6.29
N VAL A 171 -15.05 -29.65 -6.19
CA VAL A 171 -15.72 -30.35 -5.10
C VAL A 171 -14.76 -31.35 -4.47
N LYS A 172 -14.67 -31.31 -3.14
CA LYS A 172 -14.08 -32.35 -2.30
C LYS A 172 -15.17 -32.84 -1.35
N GLU A 173 -15.96 -33.80 -1.83
CA GLU A 173 -17.15 -34.30 -1.13
C GLU A 173 -16.84 -34.84 0.27
N TRP A 174 -15.63 -35.34 0.47
CA TRP A 174 -15.15 -35.89 1.74
C TRP A 174 -14.80 -34.82 2.79
N GLU A 175 -14.72 -33.56 2.39
CA GLU A 175 -14.48 -32.38 3.23
C GLU A 175 -15.73 -31.47 3.32
N ASP A 176 -16.85 -31.85 2.69
CA ASP A 176 -18.01 -30.97 2.47
C ASP A 176 -17.61 -29.62 1.82
N PHE A 177 -16.58 -29.66 0.97
CA PHE A 177 -16.03 -28.49 0.31
C PHE A 177 -16.53 -28.40 -1.13
N LYS A 178 -17.01 -27.22 -1.50
CA LYS A 178 -17.37 -26.85 -2.87
C LYS A 178 -17.03 -25.37 -3.12
N LYS A 179 -16.39 -25.07 -4.24
CA LYS A 179 -15.96 -23.71 -4.63
C LYS A 179 -16.24 -23.51 -6.11
N VAL A 180 -16.96 -22.44 -6.45
CA VAL A 180 -17.12 -22.00 -7.84
C VAL A 180 -15.79 -21.40 -8.28
N VAL A 181 -15.20 -21.97 -9.33
CA VAL A 181 -13.91 -21.51 -9.85
C VAL A 181 -14.04 -20.69 -11.13
N GLU A 182 -15.15 -20.88 -11.87
CA GLU A 182 -15.46 -20.09 -13.07
C GLU A 182 -16.98 -20.05 -13.24
N PHE A 183 -17.52 -18.91 -13.67
CA PHE A 183 -18.93 -18.75 -14.06
C PHE A 183 -19.01 -17.71 -15.17
N LYS A 184 -19.49 -18.10 -16.36
CA LYS A 184 -19.55 -17.23 -17.54
C LYS A 184 -20.84 -17.44 -18.34
N LEU A 185 -21.28 -16.37 -19.01
CA LEU A 185 -22.38 -16.43 -19.98
C LEU A 185 -21.85 -17.00 -21.30
N VAL A 186 -22.57 -17.95 -21.89
CA VAL A 186 -22.23 -18.54 -23.19
C VAL A 186 -22.61 -17.56 -24.30
N GLY A 187 -21.66 -17.24 -25.19
CA GLY A 187 -21.82 -16.27 -26.28
C GLY A 187 -21.18 -14.89 -26.05
N ASP A 188 -20.48 -14.70 -24.92
CA ASP A 188 -19.59 -13.57 -24.68
C ASP A 188 -18.14 -14.06 -24.93
N ASP A 189 -17.43 -13.52 -25.94
CA ASP A 189 -16.11 -14.01 -26.42
C ASP A 189 -14.95 -13.81 -25.40
N SER A 190 -15.26 -13.42 -24.17
CA SER A 190 -14.31 -13.37 -23.07
C SER A 190 -14.92 -13.98 -21.81
N ALA A 191 -14.21 -14.91 -21.17
CA ALA A 191 -14.50 -15.27 -19.80
C ALA A 191 -14.49 -13.97 -18.99
N LYS A 192 -15.65 -13.55 -18.47
CA LYS A 192 -15.75 -12.29 -17.73
C LYS A 192 -14.82 -12.38 -16.52
N LEU A 193 -13.70 -11.68 -16.63
CA LEU A 193 -12.74 -11.47 -15.57
C LEU A 193 -13.52 -10.99 -14.34
N GLY A 194 -13.39 -11.68 -13.21
CA GLY A 194 -13.94 -11.18 -11.95
C GLY A 194 -13.37 -9.80 -11.64
N GLY A 195 -14.09 -8.98 -10.88
CA GLY A 195 -13.50 -7.77 -10.29
C GLY A 195 -12.27 -8.16 -9.45
N ILE A 196 -11.19 -7.39 -9.56
CA ILE A 196 -10.04 -7.55 -8.66
C ILE A 196 -10.52 -7.23 -7.25
N THR A 197 -10.41 -8.22 -6.35
CA THR A 197 -10.86 -8.12 -4.96
C THR A 197 -9.64 -8.11 -4.05
N ASP A 198 -9.57 -7.17 -3.11
CA ASP A 198 -8.50 -7.14 -2.12
C ASP A 198 -8.66 -8.29 -1.10
N VAL A 199 -7.53 -8.84 -0.63
CA VAL A 199 -7.49 -9.89 0.38
C VAL A 199 -7.16 -9.26 1.74
N PRO A 200 -8.03 -9.39 2.77
CA PRO A 200 -7.85 -8.69 4.05
C PRO A 200 -6.59 -9.09 4.84
N PHE A 201 -6.06 -10.30 4.61
CA PHE A 201 -4.95 -10.86 5.36
C PHE A 201 -3.81 -11.29 4.41
N PRO A 202 -3.00 -10.35 3.90
CA PRO A 202 -1.98 -10.63 2.87
C PRO A 202 -0.86 -11.55 3.36
N ASN A 203 -0.66 -11.66 4.68
CA ASN A 203 0.36 -12.52 5.30
C ASN A 203 -0.17 -13.85 5.84
N ASN A 204 -1.37 -14.27 5.45
CA ASN A 204 -1.83 -15.65 5.71
C ASN A 204 -0.81 -16.63 5.08
N PRO A 205 -0.43 -17.74 5.77
CA PRO A 205 0.51 -18.74 5.26
C PRO A 205 0.38 -19.09 3.78
N GLU A 206 -0.85 -19.24 3.27
CA GLU A 206 -1.13 -19.49 1.85
C GLU A 206 -0.46 -18.47 0.92
N PHE A 207 -0.59 -17.17 1.20
CA PHE A 207 -0.05 -16.11 0.36
C PHE A 207 1.44 -15.90 0.59
N GLN A 208 1.95 -16.19 1.78
CA GLN A 208 3.40 -16.20 2.01
C GLN A 208 4.07 -17.30 1.19
N ASP A 209 3.43 -18.47 1.09
CA ASP A 209 3.95 -19.58 0.30
C ASP A 209 3.93 -19.26 -1.20
N LEU A 210 2.89 -18.58 -1.70
CA LEU A 210 2.86 -18.08 -3.08
C LEU A 210 3.97 -17.06 -3.35
N ALA A 211 4.21 -16.13 -2.41
CA ALA A 211 5.28 -15.14 -2.53
C ALA A 211 6.68 -15.78 -2.52
N ARG A 212 6.92 -16.74 -1.61
CA ARG A 212 8.16 -17.54 -1.56
C ARG A 212 8.36 -18.34 -2.84
N PHE A 213 7.31 -18.97 -3.36
CA PHE A 213 7.35 -19.68 -4.65
C PHE A 213 7.80 -18.75 -5.79
N ALA A 214 7.27 -17.53 -5.84
CA ALA A 214 7.63 -16.55 -6.86
C ALA A 214 9.10 -16.09 -6.74
N ILE A 215 9.56 -15.81 -5.52
CA ILE A 215 10.96 -15.47 -5.23
C ILE A 215 11.91 -16.61 -5.60
N GLN A 216 11.60 -17.85 -5.21
CA GLN A 216 12.43 -19.01 -5.54
C GLN A 216 12.55 -19.19 -7.06
N GLY A 217 11.45 -19.02 -7.79
CA GLY A 217 11.43 -19.06 -9.25
C GLY A 217 12.31 -17.96 -9.87
N TYR A 218 12.23 -16.73 -9.36
CA TYR A 218 13.03 -15.60 -9.82
C TYR A 218 14.53 -15.77 -9.52
N ASN A 219 14.88 -16.13 -8.27
CA ASN A 219 16.25 -16.40 -7.84
C ASN A 219 16.93 -17.43 -8.75
N LYS A 220 16.23 -18.53 -9.05
CA LYS A 220 16.75 -19.58 -9.93
C LYS A 220 16.92 -19.10 -11.37
N LYS A 221 16.00 -18.28 -11.88
CA LYS A 221 16.00 -17.83 -13.27
C LYS A 221 17.04 -16.75 -13.54
N GLU A 222 17.14 -15.75 -12.66
CA GLU A 222 18.02 -14.60 -12.82
C GLU A 222 19.36 -14.76 -12.09
N ASN A 223 19.56 -15.90 -11.42
CA ASN A 223 20.77 -16.21 -10.63
C ASN A 223 21.07 -15.15 -9.55
N VAL A 224 20.04 -14.76 -8.81
CA VAL A 224 20.09 -13.78 -7.70
C VAL A 224 19.68 -14.42 -6.37
N HIS A 225 19.84 -13.69 -5.25
CA HIS A 225 19.50 -14.17 -3.91
C HIS A 225 18.59 -13.18 -3.17
N LEU A 226 17.29 -13.19 -3.52
CA LEU A 226 16.27 -12.48 -2.78
C LEU A 226 15.80 -13.28 -1.57
N GLU A 227 15.72 -12.65 -0.40
CA GLU A 227 15.15 -13.23 0.82
C GLU A 227 13.78 -12.62 1.10
N PHE A 228 12.73 -13.46 1.17
CA PHE A 228 11.38 -13.00 1.47
C PHE A 228 11.26 -12.38 2.87
N VAL A 229 10.60 -11.23 2.98
CA VAL A 229 10.29 -10.58 4.27
C VAL A 229 8.81 -10.74 4.59
N GLU A 230 7.93 -10.12 3.79
CA GLU A 230 6.49 -10.08 4.03
C GLU A 230 5.71 -9.72 2.76
N ASN A 231 4.42 -10.03 2.76
CA ASN A 231 3.48 -9.49 1.77
C ASN A 231 2.93 -8.16 2.25
N LEU A 232 3.00 -7.13 1.41
CA LEU A 232 2.45 -5.81 1.66
C LEU A 232 0.99 -5.72 1.21
N ASN A 233 0.65 -6.40 0.11
CA ASN A 233 -0.71 -6.45 -0.41
C ASN A 233 -0.93 -7.74 -1.20
N VAL A 234 -2.15 -8.27 -1.14
CA VAL A 234 -2.61 -9.37 -1.99
C VAL A 234 -3.96 -8.98 -2.56
N LYS A 235 -4.06 -8.97 -3.88
CA LYS A 235 -5.35 -8.95 -4.57
C LYS A 235 -5.58 -10.27 -5.25
N GLN A 236 -6.83 -10.65 -5.39
CA GLN A 236 -7.23 -11.85 -6.09
C GLN A 236 -8.23 -11.50 -7.20
N GLN A 237 -8.15 -12.23 -8.29
CA GLN A 237 -9.07 -12.12 -9.40
C GLN A 237 -9.45 -13.51 -9.89
N VAL A 238 -10.75 -13.72 -10.07
CA VAL A 238 -11.27 -14.94 -10.71
C VAL A 238 -10.98 -14.83 -12.22
N VAL A 239 -10.20 -15.79 -12.72
CA VAL A 239 -9.86 -15.98 -14.14
C VAL A 239 -10.18 -17.45 -14.51
N ALA A 240 -9.51 -18.05 -15.50
CA ALA A 240 -9.49 -19.51 -15.66
C ALA A 240 -8.64 -20.17 -14.55
N GLY A 241 -9.00 -19.98 -13.28
CA GLY A 241 -8.10 -20.09 -12.13
C GLY A 241 -8.29 -18.92 -11.16
N MET A 242 -7.35 -18.77 -10.24
CA MET A 242 -7.19 -17.56 -9.45
C MET A 242 -5.91 -16.84 -9.90
N MET A 243 -6.03 -15.56 -10.22
CA MET A 243 -4.88 -14.69 -10.41
C MET A 243 -4.64 -13.92 -9.12
N TYR A 244 -3.49 -14.14 -8.49
CA TYR A 244 -3.06 -13.39 -7.32
C TYR A 244 -2.07 -12.30 -7.76
N TYR A 245 -2.33 -11.08 -7.30
CA TYR A 245 -1.46 -9.92 -7.46
C TYR A 245 -0.85 -9.66 -6.09
N ILE A 246 0.41 -10.03 -5.91
CA ILE A 246 1.08 -9.91 -4.63
C ILE A 246 2.13 -8.81 -4.74
N THR A 247 2.01 -7.80 -3.90
CA THR A 247 3.07 -6.84 -3.62
C THR A 247 3.79 -7.35 -2.38
N LEU A 248 5.09 -7.59 -2.47
CA LEU A 248 5.90 -8.21 -1.42
C LEU A 248 7.21 -7.46 -1.22
N ALA A 249 7.74 -7.52 0.00
CA ALA A 249 9.07 -7.05 0.32
C ALA A 249 10.06 -8.22 0.39
N ALA A 250 11.24 -8.02 -0.19
CA ALA A 250 12.35 -8.96 -0.12
C ALA A 250 13.68 -8.23 0.07
N ILE A 251 14.62 -8.85 0.78
CA ILE A 251 15.98 -8.35 0.95
C ILE A 251 16.80 -8.78 -0.27
N ASP A 252 17.45 -7.82 -0.91
CA ASP A 252 18.40 -8.01 -2.01
C ASP A 252 19.73 -7.37 -1.61
N ALA A 253 20.78 -8.18 -1.45
CA ALA A 253 22.10 -7.75 -0.99
C ALA A 253 22.06 -6.88 0.28
N GLY A 254 21.22 -7.26 1.25
CA GLY A 254 21.07 -6.56 2.53
C GLY A 254 20.16 -5.33 2.51
N LYS A 255 19.52 -5.01 1.37
CA LYS A 255 18.56 -3.90 1.25
C LYS A 255 17.14 -4.41 1.06
N LYS A 256 16.18 -3.91 1.84
CA LYS A 256 14.75 -4.20 1.64
C LYS A 256 14.29 -3.52 0.34
N LYS A 257 13.70 -4.29 -0.56
CA LYS A 257 13.15 -3.85 -1.85
C LYS A 257 11.74 -4.38 -2.03
N ILE A 258 10.93 -3.67 -2.80
CA ILE A 258 9.54 -4.04 -3.07
C ILE A 258 9.43 -4.65 -4.47
N TYR A 259 8.71 -5.75 -4.55
CA TYR A 259 8.42 -6.48 -5.76
C TYR A 259 6.92 -6.64 -5.94
N GLU A 260 6.49 -6.70 -7.20
CA GLU A 260 5.14 -7.10 -7.57
C GLU A 260 5.21 -8.38 -8.36
N THR A 261 4.37 -9.34 -8.01
CA THR A 261 4.23 -10.58 -8.75
C THR A 261 2.78 -10.89 -9.06
N LYS A 262 2.56 -11.45 -10.25
CA LYS A 262 1.29 -12.05 -10.67
C LYS A 262 1.47 -13.56 -10.72
N ILE A 263 0.65 -14.26 -9.96
CA ILE A 263 0.71 -15.71 -9.86
C ILE A 263 -0.64 -16.27 -10.27
N TRP A 264 -0.64 -17.06 -11.34
CA TRP A 264 -1.83 -17.78 -11.77
C TRP A 264 -1.83 -19.16 -11.11
N VAL A 265 -2.87 -19.42 -10.34
CA VAL A 265 -3.03 -20.64 -9.54
C VAL A 265 -4.31 -21.36 -9.98
N LYS A 266 -4.18 -22.66 -10.19
CA LYS A 266 -5.30 -23.59 -10.33
C LYS A 266 -5.10 -24.65 -9.25
N GLU A 267 -5.61 -24.36 -8.05
CA GLU A 267 -5.47 -25.21 -6.85
C GLU A 267 -5.85 -26.67 -7.13
N TRP A 268 -6.85 -26.88 -8.00
CA TRP A 268 -7.31 -28.21 -8.38
C TRP A 268 -6.31 -28.99 -9.23
N GLU A 269 -5.47 -28.33 -10.04
CA GLU A 269 -4.42 -28.98 -10.83
C GLU A 269 -3.07 -29.04 -10.09
N ASP A 270 -3.01 -28.56 -8.84
CA ASP A 270 -1.75 -28.23 -8.14
C ASP A 270 -0.81 -27.38 -9.02
N PHE A 271 -1.42 -26.55 -9.86
CA PHE A 271 -0.72 -25.71 -10.81
C PHE A 271 -0.57 -24.31 -10.23
N LYS A 272 0.67 -23.82 -10.19
CA LYS A 272 1.01 -22.44 -9.87
C LYS A 272 2.07 -21.97 -10.85
N LYS A 273 1.85 -20.81 -11.46
CA LYS A 273 2.78 -20.22 -12.42
C LYS A 273 2.94 -18.74 -12.15
N VAL A 274 4.19 -18.31 -12.00
CA VAL A 274 4.55 -16.89 -12.00
C VAL A 274 4.36 -16.38 -13.43
N VAL A 275 3.38 -15.49 -13.61
CA VAL A 275 3.09 -14.83 -14.88
C VAL A 275 3.98 -13.61 -15.05
N GLU A 276 4.21 -12.88 -13.96
CA GLU A 276 5.01 -11.66 -13.92
C GLU A 276 5.71 -11.55 -12.57
N PHE A 277 6.95 -11.10 -12.57
CA PHE A 277 7.70 -10.73 -11.37
C PHE A 277 8.55 -9.52 -11.72
N LYS A 278 8.33 -8.39 -11.03
CA LYS A 278 9.02 -7.14 -11.31
C LYS A 278 9.48 -6.47 -10.03
N LEU A 279 10.68 -5.90 -10.07
CA LEU A 279 11.14 -4.96 -9.07
C LEU A 279 10.35 -3.66 -9.23
N VAL A 280 9.74 -3.21 -8.14
CA VAL A 280 8.97 -1.95 -8.09
C VAL A 280 9.88 -0.79 -7.70
N GLY A 281 10.85 -1.04 -6.82
CA GLY A 281 11.89 -0.11 -6.36
C GLY A 281 12.55 -0.55 -5.05
N ASP A 282 13.53 0.23 -4.59
CA ASP A 282 13.98 0.20 -3.19
C ASP A 282 12.86 0.76 -2.28
N ASP A 283 12.95 0.56 -0.95
CA ASP A 283 11.96 0.96 0.08
C ASP A 283 11.57 2.46 0.12
N SER A 284 12.02 3.25 -0.85
CA SER A 284 11.55 4.61 -1.09
C SER A 284 10.21 4.59 -1.85
N ALA A 285 9.14 4.64 -1.05
CA ALA A 285 7.84 5.22 -1.38
C ALA A 285 7.21 4.86 -2.74
N LYS A 286 6.35 3.83 -2.75
CA LYS A 286 5.20 3.78 -3.68
C LYS A 286 3.88 3.44 -2.98
N ILE A 287 3.11 4.51 -2.84
CA ILE A 287 1.66 4.68 -2.72
C ILE A 287 0.84 3.41 -3.02
N GLY A 288 0.23 2.82 -1.98
CA GLY A 288 -0.82 1.82 -2.12
C GLY A 288 -2.09 2.41 -2.74
N GLY A 289 -2.95 1.55 -3.31
CA GLY A 289 -4.30 1.98 -3.71
C GLY A 289 -5.10 2.42 -2.49
N ILE A 290 -6.02 3.38 -2.67
CA ILE A 290 -6.91 3.83 -1.58
C ILE A 290 -7.93 2.71 -1.29
N ILE A 291 -7.93 2.19 -0.07
CA ILE A 291 -8.81 1.11 0.42
C ILE A 291 -9.91 1.73 1.26
N ASN A 292 -11.18 1.36 1.05
CA ASN A 292 -12.27 1.79 1.93
C ASN A 292 -12.27 0.97 3.23
N VAL A 293 -12.40 1.65 4.36
CA VAL A 293 -12.52 1.02 5.67
C VAL A 293 -13.98 0.61 5.93
N PRO A 294 -14.27 -0.68 6.20
CA PRO A 294 -15.64 -1.17 6.36
C PRO A 294 -16.40 -0.59 7.57
N ASN A 295 -15.68 -0.19 8.63
CA ASN A 295 -16.26 0.39 9.85
C ASN A 295 -15.65 1.78 10.14
N PRO A 296 -16.16 2.86 9.52
CA PRO A 296 -15.60 4.21 9.69
C PRO A 296 -15.79 4.79 11.10
N ASN A 297 -16.68 4.22 11.92
CA ASN A 297 -16.97 4.67 13.29
C ASN A 297 -16.36 3.75 14.35
N SER A 298 -15.31 3.00 14.04
CA SER A 298 -14.52 2.34 15.10
C SER A 298 -13.97 3.40 16.09
N PRO A 299 -13.73 3.04 17.37
CA PRO A 299 -13.16 3.97 18.34
C PRO A 299 -11.88 4.66 17.84
N GLU A 300 -11.00 3.90 17.19
CA GLU A 300 -9.76 4.37 16.58
C GLU A 300 -9.99 5.51 15.58
N PHE A 301 -10.90 5.34 14.61
CA PHE A 301 -11.16 6.35 13.60
C PHE A 301 -11.97 7.54 14.13
N GLN A 302 -12.81 7.34 15.15
CA GLN A 302 -13.46 8.45 15.85
C GLN A 302 -12.45 9.32 16.59
N ASP A 303 -11.46 8.71 17.24
CA ASP A 303 -10.39 9.45 17.92
C ASP A 303 -9.50 10.18 16.92
N MET A 304 -9.23 9.59 15.76
CA MET A 304 -8.50 10.25 14.68
C MET A 304 -9.26 11.46 14.11
N ALA A 305 -10.58 11.33 13.94
CA ALA A 305 -11.43 12.43 13.48
C ALA A 305 -11.56 13.55 14.52
N ARG A 306 -11.68 13.21 15.81
CA ARG A 306 -11.65 14.19 16.90
C ARG A 306 -10.32 14.92 16.97
N PHE A 307 -9.21 14.21 16.81
CA PHE A 307 -7.89 14.80 16.72
C PHE A 307 -7.82 15.86 15.60
N ALA A 308 -8.31 15.53 14.40
CA ALA A 308 -8.32 16.48 13.29
C ALA A 308 -9.25 17.69 13.52
N VAL A 309 -10.43 17.48 14.12
CA VAL A 309 -11.34 18.58 14.48
C VAL A 309 -10.71 19.50 15.54
N GLN A 310 -10.03 18.92 16.53
CA GLN A 310 -9.36 19.69 17.57
C GLN A 310 -8.16 20.48 17.02
N ASP A 311 -7.36 19.87 16.15
CA ASP A 311 -6.26 20.54 15.44
C ASP A 311 -6.77 21.74 14.61
N TYR A 312 -7.84 21.53 13.85
CA TYR A 312 -8.49 22.61 13.08
C TYR A 312 -9.01 23.74 13.98
N ASN A 313 -9.70 23.41 15.08
CA ASN A 313 -10.20 24.39 16.04
C ASN A 313 -9.07 25.24 16.63
N ASN A 314 -7.96 24.61 17.00
CA ASN A 314 -6.79 25.30 17.56
C ASN A 314 -6.09 26.19 16.52
N THR A 315 -5.91 25.70 15.29
CA THR A 315 -5.17 26.41 14.25
C THR A 315 -5.96 27.55 13.61
N GLN A 316 -7.29 27.44 13.55
CA GLN A 316 -8.18 28.42 12.92
C GLN A 316 -9.01 29.23 13.92
N ASN A 317 -8.81 29.01 15.22
CA ASN A 317 -9.62 29.60 16.29
C ASN A 317 -11.14 29.36 16.07
N ALA A 318 -11.49 28.11 15.73
CA ALA A 318 -12.85 27.66 15.43
C ALA A 318 -13.44 26.79 16.54
N HIS A 319 -14.74 26.49 16.47
CA HIS A 319 -15.48 25.70 17.46
C HIS A 319 -16.35 24.62 16.81
N LEU A 320 -15.74 23.72 16.05
CA LEU A 320 -16.40 22.56 15.48
C LEU A 320 -16.57 21.47 16.55
N GLU A 321 -17.76 20.86 16.59
CA GLU A 321 -18.06 19.70 17.45
C GLU A 321 -18.21 18.44 16.60
N PHE A 322 -17.35 17.46 16.80
CA PHE A 322 -17.42 16.18 16.08
C PHE A 322 -18.72 15.42 16.36
N VAL A 323 -19.36 14.90 15.30
CA VAL A 323 -20.57 14.07 15.40
C VAL A 323 -20.27 12.61 15.09
N GLU A 324 -19.84 12.33 13.85
CA GLU A 324 -19.60 10.96 13.37
C GLU A 324 -18.71 10.97 12.13
N ASN A 325 -18.11 9.83 11.83
CA ASN A 325 -17.46 9.57 10.55
C ASN A 325 -18.50 9.04 9.56
N LEU A 326 -18.51 9.60 8.35
CA LEU A 326 -19.36 9.18 7.24
C LEU A 326 -18.64 8.15 6.36
N ASN A 327 -17.33 8.32 6.18
CA ASN A 327 -16.49 7.41 5.40
C ASN A 327 -15.04 7.51 5.87
N VAL A 328 -14.32 6.39 5.83
CA VAL A 328 -12.88 6.35 6.06
C VAL A 328 -12.27 5.54 4.93
N LYS A 329 -11.19 6.05 4.35
CA LYS A 329 -10.33 5.30 3.44
C LYS A 329 -8.92 5.33 3.98
N GLU A 330 -8.17 4.27 3.75
CA GLU A 330 -6.78 4.17 4.14
C GLU A 330 -5.90 3.99 2.90
N GLN A 331 -4.67 4.46 3.01
CA GLN A 331 -3.70 4.36 1.95
C GLN A 331 -2.33 4.14 2.56
N LEU A 332 -1.67 3.07 2.12
CA LEU A 332 -0.29 2.81 2.49
C LEU A 332 0.62 3.84 1.83
N VAL A 333 1.38 4.56 2.65
CA VAL A 333 2.37 5.59 2.29
C VAL A 333 3.65 5.34 3.09
N ALA A 334 4.49 6.34 3.35
CA ALA A 334 5.53 6.26 4.38
C ALA A 334 4.89 6.24 5.81
N GLY A 335 4.05 5.25 6.11
CA GLY A 335 3.02 5.30 7.15
C GLY A 335 1.66 4.89 6.60
N MET A 336 0.60 5.27 7.29
CA MET A 336 -0.78 5.13 6.84
C MET A 336 -1.39 6.52 6.65
N LEU A 337 -1.99 6.78 5.49
CA LEU A 337 -2.73 7.99 5.21
C LEU A 337 -4.23 7.69 5.23
N TYR A 338 -4.93 8.29 6.18
CA TYR A 338 -6.36 8.12 6.36
C TYR A 338 -7.11 9.29 5.76
N TYR A 339 -8.06 9.01 4.87
CA TYR A 339 -9.01 9.93 4.27
C TYR A 339 -10.33 9.79 5.01
N ILE A 340 -10.65 10.74 5.88
CA ILE A 340 -11.86 10.70 6.70
C ILE A 340 -12.83 11.75 6.19
N THR A 341 -14.01 11.31 5.78
CA THR A 341 -15.18 12.17 5.62
C THR A 341 -15.96 12.15 6.93
N LEU A 342 -16.12 13.29 7.60
CA LEU A 342 -16.76 13.40 8.91
C LEU A 342 -17.86 14.46 8.91
N ALA A 343 -18.82 14.31 9.83
CA ALA A 343 -19.79 15.35 10.12
C ALA A 343 -19.44 16.05 11.45
N ALA A 344 -19.49 17.38 11.45
CA ALA A 344 -19.30 18.20 12.64
C ALA A 344 -20.37 19.29 12.71
N ILE A 345 -20.72 19.70 13.92
CA ILE A 345 -21.60 20.84 14.17
C ILE A 345 -20.73 22.09 14.22
N ASP A 346 -21.07 23.06 13.38
CA ASP A 346 -20.47 24.38 13.35
C ASP A 346 -21.58 25.42 13.53
N ALA A 347 -21.52 26.18 14.63
CA ALA A 347 -22.54 27.13 15.05
C ALA A 347 -23.97 26.54 15.04
N GLY A 348 -24.11 25.32 15.58
CA GLY A 348 -25.40 24.61 15.67
C GLY A 348 -25.89 23.96 14.37
N LYS A 349 -25.12 24.02 13.27
CA LYS A 349 -25.46 23.40 11.99
C LYS A 349 -24.54 22.22 11.71
N LYS A 350 -25.12 21.04 11.43
CA LYS A 350 -24.36 19.87 10.97
C LYS A 350 -23.82 20.13 9.56
N LYS A 351 -22.50 20.11 9.42
CA LYS A 351 -21.74 20.28 8.17
C LYS A 351 -20.84 19.07 7.94
N MET A 352 -20.46 18.82 6.69
CA MET A 352 -19.58 17.72 6.30
C MET A 352 -18.18 18.23 5.99
N TYR A 353 -17.17 17.49 6.41
CA TYR A 353 -15.76 17.81 6.22
C TYR A 353 -15.01 16.59 5.68
N GLU A 354 -13.93 16.84 4.96
CA GLU A 354 -12.96 15.83 4.54
C GLU A 354 -11.61 16.18 5.17
N THR A 355 -10.95 15.21 5.79
CA THR A 355 -9.62 15.36 6.36
C THR A 355 -8.72 14.24 5.90
N LYS A 356 -7.42 14.54 5.76
CA LYS A 356 -6.36 13.56 5.54
C LYS A 356 -5.42 13.57 6.73
N ILE A 357 -5.13 12.39 7.27
CA ILE A 357 -4.31 12.25 8.48
C ILE A 357 -3.23 11.22 8.19
N TRP A 358 -1.97 11.63 8.33
CA TRP A 358 -0.82 10.75 8.16
C TRP A 358 -0.38 10.23 9.53
N VAL A 359 -0.30 8.91 9.65
CA VAL A 359 -0.01 8.19 10.89
C VAL A 359 1.18 7.26 10.68
N LYS A 360 2.11 7.27 11.62
CA LYS A 360 3.20 6.29 11.74
C LYS A 360 3.13 5.71 13.14
N GLU A 361 2.42 4.60 13.30
CA GLU A 361 2.14 4.00 14.61
C GLU A 361 3.42 3.63 15.37
N TRP A 362 4.46 3.21 14.65
CA TRP A 362 5.76 2.86 15.22
C TRP A 362 6.57 4.05 15.76
N GLU A 363 6.15 5.28 15.45
CA GLU A 363 6.75 6.53 15.96
C GLU A 363 5.83 7.27 16.93
N ASP A 364 4.63 6.72 17.24
CA ASP A 364 3.54 7.44 17.91
C ASP A 364 3.24 8.80 17.24
N PHE A 365 3.35 8.83 15.91
CA PHE A 365 3.22 10.05 15.12
C PHE A 365 1.86 10.09 14.41
N LYS A 366 1.18 11.23 14.51
CA LYS A 366 -0.03 11.56 13.74
C LYS A 366 -0.04 13.05 13.39
N LYS A 367 -0.31 13.38 12.12
CA LYS A 367 -0.35 14.76 11.62
C LYS A 367 -1.53 14.93 10.67
N VAL A 368 -2.30 16.00 10.84
CA VAL A 368 -3.32 16.41 9.88
C VAL A 368 -2.60 17.01 8.68
N VAL A 369 -2.85 16.47 7.49
CA VAL A 369 -2.17 16.90 6.25
C VAL A 369 -3.10 17.57 5.24
N GLU A 370 -4.41 17.51 5.48
CA GLU A 370 -5.43 18.29 4.76
C GLU A 370 -6.71 18.32 5.61
N PHE A 371 -7.40 19.45 5.67
CA PHE A 371 -8.74 19.56 6.27
C PHE A 371 -9.60 20.53 5.46
N LYS A 372 -10.79 20.11 5.02
CA LYS A 372 -11.66 20.94 4.18
C LYS A 372 -13.14 20.70 4.46
N LEU A 373 -13.95 21.74 4.21
CA LEU A 373 -15.41 21.65 4.21
C LEU A 373 -15.88 21.05 2.89
N VAL A 374 -16.79 20.07 2.93
CA VAL A 374 -17.37 19.47 1.71
C VAL A 374 -18.31 20.47 1.05
N GLY A 375 -18.03 20.81 -0.22
CA GLY A 375 -18.76 21.82 -1.00
C GLY A 375 -18.04 23.17 -1.17
N ASP A 376 -16.79 23.28 -0.73
CA ASP A 376 -15.89 24.41 -0.99
C ASP A 376 -14.78 23.95 -1.97
N ASP A 377 -14.55 24.69 -3.06
CA ASP A 377 -13.64 24.26 -4.16
C ASP A 377 -12.15 24.33 -3.78
N SER A 378 -11.82 24.78 -2.57
CA SER A 378 -10.45 24.92 -2.07
C SER A 378 -10.27 24.31 -0.67
N ALA A 379 -9.17 23.55 -0.49
CA ALA A 379 -8.75 23.09 0.83
C ALA A 379 -8.47 24.30 1.74
N LYS A 380 -8.86 24.22 3.02
CA LYS A 380 -8.63 25.33 3.96
C LYS A 380 -7.14 25.37 4.30
N THR A 381 -6.47 26.47 3.94
CA THR A 381 -5.04 26.66 4.22
C THR A 381 -4.83 26.94 5.71
N GLY A 382 -3.87 26.25 6.33
CA GLY A 382 -3.42 26.53 7.69
C GLY A 382 -2.75 27.90 7.81
N GLY A 383 -2.64 28.39 9.05
CA GLY A 383 -1.78 29.52 9.38
C GLY A 383 -0.30 29.19 9.09
N ILE A 384 0.51 30.22 8.85
CA ILE A 384 1.95 30.07 8.62
C ILE A 384 2.65 30.01 9.99
N ILE A 385 3.38 28.91 10.24
CA ILE A 385 4.05 28.64 11.53
C ILE A 385 5.57 28.74 11.32
N ASN A 386 6.28 29.43 12.23
CA ASN A 386 7.75 29.49 12.22
C ASN A 386 8.35 28.20 12.78
N VAL A 387 9.39 27.67 12.13
CA VAL A 387 10.12 26.48 12.59
C VAL A 387 11.32 26.91 13.46
N PRO A 388 11.44 26.40 14.72
CA PRO A 388 12.51 26.83 15.62
C PRO A 388 13.94 26.47 15.17
N ASN A 389 14.13 25.34 14.49
CA ASN A 389 15.46 24.91 14.01
C ASN A 389 15.50 24.86 12.47
N PRO A 390 15.74 25.99 11.78
CA PRO A 390 15.73 26.05 10.32
C PRO A 390 16.87 25.26 9.66
N ASN A 391 17.91 24.89 10.40
CA ASN A 391 19.07 24.14 9.92
C ASN A 391 19.06 22.66 10.35
N SER A 392 17.90 22.09 10.68
CA SER A 392 17.79 20.64 10.80
C SER A 392 18.17 19.97 9.47
N PRO A 393 18.68 18.72 9.48
CA PRO A 393 19.06 18.01 8.25
C PRO A 393 17.94 18.00 7.20
N GLU A 394 16.69 17.80 7.63
CA GLU A 394 15.49 17.81 6.80
C GLU A 394 15.35 19.11 5.99
N PHE A 395 15.45 20.27 6.64
CA PHE A 395 15.29 21.56 5.96
C PHE A 395 16.53 21.94 5.15
N GLN A 396 17.72 21.48 5.52
CA GLN A 396 18.91 21.64 4.69
C GLN A 396 18.79 20.86 3.39
N ASP A 397 18.23 19.65 3.44
CA ASP A 397 18.00 18.83 2.25
C ASP A 397 16.92 19.45 1.34
N LEU A 398 15.84 20.02 1.90
CA LEU A 398 14.85 20.78 1.12
C LEU A 398 15.47 22.02 0.45
N ALA A 399 16.33 22.75 1.16
CA ALA A 399 17.01 23.92 0.62
C ALA A 399 18.00 23.55 -0.49
N ARG A 400 18.78 22.48 -0.31
CA ARG A 400 19.67 21.92 -1.35
C ARG A 400 18.90 21.47 -2.57
N PHE A 401 17.76 20.80 -2.37
CA PHE A 401 16.86 20.42 -3.47
C PHE A 401 16.41 21.66 -4.27
N ALA A 402 16.00 22.73 -3.59
CA ALA A 402 15.57 23.95 -4.27
C ALA A 402 16.70 24.66 -5.03
N VAL A 403 17.90 24.72 -4.45
CA VAL A 403 19.10 25.26 -5.11
C VAL A 403 19.48 24.42 -6.33
N GLN A 404 19.44 23.10 -6.22
CA GLN A 404 19.75 22.19 -7.32
C GLN A 404 18.73 22.31 -8.46
N ASP A 405 17.45 22.40 -8.15
CA ASP A 405 16.38 22.61 -9.13
C ASP A 405 16.57 23.95 -9.88
N TYR A 406 16.88 25.03 -9.17
CA TYR A 406 17.20 26.32 -9.79
C TYR A 406 18.44 26.24 -10.69
N ASN A 407 19.52 25.61 -10.22
CA ASN A 407 20.73 25.41 -11.02
C ASN A 407 20.44 24.66 -12.33
N ASN A 408 19.63 23.61 -12.26
CA ASN A 408 19.24 22.83 -13.43
C ASN A 408 18.33 23.61 -14.39
N THR A 409 17.40 24.41 -13.86
CA THR A 409 16.41 25.14 -14.68
C THR A 409 16.95 26.45 -15.28
N GLN A 410 17.83 27.15 -14.57
CA GLN A 410 18.40 28.43 -14.98
C GLN A 410 19.84 28.32 -15.49
N ASN A 411 20.40 27.10 -15.57
CA ASN A 411 21.80 26.84 -15.91
C ASN A 411 22.77 27.68 -15.03
N ALA A 412 22.47 27.74 -13.73
CA ALA A 412 23.24 28.46 -12.71
C ALA A 412 24.14 27.51 -11.91
N HIS A 413 25.06 28.07 -11.12
CA HIS A 413 26.00 27.31 -10.28
C HIS A 413 26.01 27.85 -8.84
N LEU A 414 24.83 27.87 -8.21
CA LEU A 414 24.68 28.23 -6.81
C LEU A 414 25.14 27.09 -5.90
N GLU A 415 25.89 27.40 -4.84
CA GLU A 415 26.23 26.43 -3.80
C GLU A 415 25.52 26.81 -2.48
N PHE A 416 24.74 25.88 -1.94
CA PHE A 416 24.01 26.09 -0.69
C PHE A 416 24.98 26.29 0.50
N VAL A 417 24.69 27.27 1.36
CA VAL A 417 25.46 27.56 2.58
C VAL A 417 24.67 27.17 3.84
N GLU A 418 23.54 27.82 4.09
CA GLU A 418 22.71 27.59 5.29
C GLU A 418 21.28 28.13 5.11
N ASN A 419 20.37 27.68 5.97
CA ASN A 419 19.04 28.26 6.09
C ASN A 419 19.04 29.38 7.12
N LEU A 420 18.40 30.50 6.80
CA LEU A 420 18.19 31.62 7.72
C LEU A 420 16.88 31.48 8.48
N ASN A 421 15.81 31.11 7.79
CA ASN A 421 14.49 30.90 8.37
C ASN A 421 13.72 29.83 7.60
N VAL A 422 12.83 29.12 8.29
CA VAL A 422 11.89 28.18 7.70
C VAL A 422 10.51 28.43 8.31
N LYS A 423 9.52 28.62 7.44
CA LYS A 423 8.11 28.61 7.84
C LYS A 423 7.40 27.45 7.17
N GLU A 424 6.47 26.84 7.88
CA GLU A 424 5.62 25.78 7.36
C GLU A 424 4.17 26.24 7.30
N GLN A 425 3.45 25.76 6.28
CA GLN A 425 2.04 26.04 6.10
C GLN A 425 1.32 24.78 5.63
N LEU A 426 0.24 24.43 6.32
CA LEU A 426 -0.63 23.33 5.93
C LEU A 426 -1.47 23.72 4.70
N VAL A 427 -1.39 22.91 3.64
CA VAL A 427 -2.22 22.99 2.43
C VAL A 427 -2.70 21.57 2.08
N ALA A 428 -2.93 21.23 0.81
CA ALA A 428 -2.99 19.83 0.38
C ALA A 428 -1.57 19.23 0.33
N GLY A 429 -0.93 19.04 1.49
CA GLY A 429 0.53 19.00 1.61
C GLY A 429 1.06 19.97 2.65
N MET A 430 2.37 20.15 2.66
CA MET A 430 3.04 21.24 3.37
C MET A 430 3.68 22.16 2.36
N ILE A 431 3.51 23.48 2.52
CA ILE A 431 4.37 24.46 1.87
C ILE A 431 5.41 24.90 2.88
N TYR A 432 6.67 24.75 2.51
CA TYR A 432 7.80 25.31 3.23
C TYR A 432 8.24 26.60 2.54
N TYR A 433 8.33 27.68 3.32
CA TYR A 433 8.96 28.94 2.91
C TYR A 433 10.34 28.98 3.56
N ILE A 434 11.38 28.80 2.75
CA ILE A 434 12.77 28.74 3.22
C ILE A 434 13.49 29.99 2.74
N THR A 435 13.97 30.80 3.68
CA THR A 435 14.95 31.86 3.40
C THR A 435 16.34 31.26 3.59
N LEU A 436 17.16 31.23 2.55
CA LEU A 436 18.46 30.52 2.54
C LEU A 436 19.59 31.40 1.97
N VAL A 437 20.83 31.05 2.33
CA VAL A 437 22.03 31.65 1.75
C VAL A 437 22.66 30.65 0.77
N ALA A 438 23.01 31.12 -0.43
CA ALA A 438 23.79 30.38 -1.40
C ALA A 438 24.90 31.25 -2.00
N THR A 439 26.03 30.66 -2.36
CA THR A 439 27.12 31.34 -3.07
C THR A 439 26.88 31.34 -4.57
N ASP A 440 26.94 32.51 -5.18
CA ASP A 440 26.90 32.71 -6.64
C ASP A 440 28.23 33.34 -7.07
N ALA A 441 29.04 32.61 -7.84
CA ALA A 441 30.39 33.00 -8.22
C ALA A 441 31.27 33.46 -7.02
N GLY A 442 31.13 32.76 -5.88
CA GLY A 442 31.87 33.05 -4.65
C GLY A 442 31.31 34.18 -3.78
N LYS A 443 30.20 34.83 -4.18
CA LYS A 443 29.51 35.83 -3.36
C LYS A 443 28.28 35.22 -2.68
N LYS A 444 28.18 35.35 -1.36
CA LYS A 444 27.00 34.91 -0.62
C LYS A 444 25.81 35.80 -0.95
N LYS A 445 24.67 35.18 -1.25
CA LYS A 445 23.40 35.83 -1.59
C LYS A 445 22.26 35.15 -0.86
N ILE A 446 21.22 35.92 -0.53
CA ILE A 446 20.00 35.45 0.13
C ILE A 446 18.93 35.17 -0.91
N TYR A 447 18.29 34.02 -0.78
CA TYR A 447 17.20 33.55 -1.62
C TYR A 447 16.00 33.18 -0.76
N GLU A 448 14.81 33.26 -1.35
CA GLU A 448 13.60 32.67 -0.80
C GLU A 448 13.11 31.57 -1.74
N ALA A 449 12.86 30.40 -1.15
CA ALA A 449 12.31 29.24 -1.83
C ALA A 449 10.95 28.88 -1.23
N LYS A 450 9.97 28.66 -2.09
CA LYS A 450 8.66 28.10 -1.74
C LYS A 450 8.58 26.68 -2.28
N ILE A 451 8.48 25.70 -1.40
CA ILE A 451 8.57 24.28 -1.76
C ILE A 451 7.30 23.59 -1.30
N TRP A 452 6.58 22.95 -2.23
CA TRP A 452 5.42 22.13 -1.89
C TRP A 452 5.86 20.68 -1.73
N VAL A 453 5.60 20.13 -0.56
CA VAL A 453 6.03 18.79 -0.16
C VAL A 453 4.81 17.97 0.28
N LYS A 454 4.76 16.74 -0.18
CA LYS A 454 3.87 15.69 0.35
C LYS A 454 4.79 14.55 0.75
N GLU A 455 5.26 14.58 2.00
CA GLU A 455 6.25 13.63 2.53
C GLU A 455 5.79 12.18 2.37
N TRP A 456 4.49 11.94 2.54
CA TRP A 456 3.86 10.64 2.35
C TRP A 456 3.87 10.13 0.89
N GLU A 457 4.11 10.99 -0.09
CA GLU A 457 4.25 10.64 -1.51
C GLU A 457 5.69 10.69 -2.01
N ASP A 458 6.67 10.99 -1.13
CA ASP A 458 8.03 11.44 -1.51
C ASP A 458 8.01 12.50 -2.63
N PHE A 459 6.97 13.34 -2.60
CA PHE A 459 6.79 14.39 -3.57
C PHE A 459 7.32 15.69 -2.99
N LYS A 460 8.20 16.34 -3.74
CA LYS A 460 8.69 17.70 -3.48
C LYS A 460 8.79 18.45 -4.80
N LYS A 461 8.29 19.68 -4.81
CA LYS A 461 8.31 20.54 -5.99
C LYS A 461 8.63 21.98 -5.57
N VAL A 462 9.61 22.59 -6.22
CA VAL A 462 9.84 24.03 -6.10
C VAL A 462 8.70 24.77 -6.80
N VAL A 463 7.95 25.55 -6.04
CA VAL A 463 6.87 26.40 -6.53
C VAL A 463 7.44 27.75 -6.95
N GLU A 464 8.38 28.28 -6.17
CA GLU A 464 9.01 29.57 -6.41
C GLU A 464 10.44 29.54 -5.84
N PHE A 465 11.37 30.17 -6.55
CA PHE A 465 12.73 30.41 -6.08
C PHE A 465 13.18 31.77 -6.59
N LYS A 466 13.54 32.69 -5.69
CA LYS A 466 13.89 34.06 -6.06
C LYS A 466 15.08 34.56 -5.27
N LEU A 467 15.90 35.37 -5.95
CA LEU A 467 16.97 36.14 -5.32
C LEU A 467 16.36 37.31 -4.54
N VAL A 468 16.76 37.46 -3.28
CA VAL A 468 16.41 38.63 -2.45
C VAL A 468 17.50 39.68 -2.52
N GLY A 469 18.77 39.30 -2.35
CA GLY A 469 19.90 40.24 -2.32
C GLY A 469 21.24 39.61 -1.94
N ASP A 470 22.27 40.42 -1.73
CA ASP A 470 23.61 39.98 -1.30
C ASP A 470 23.66 39.81 0.24
N ASP A 471 24.36 38.78 0.74
CA ASP A 471 24.64 38.57 2.17
C ASP A 471 25.99 39.21 2.54
N SER A 472 26.07 39.91 3.67
CA SER A 472 27.32 40.58 4.07
C SER A 472 28.37 39.59 4.59
N ALA A 473 29.63 39.76 4.18
CA ALA A 473 30.73 38.91 4.63
C ALA A 473 31.01 39.11 6.13
N LYS A 474 31.00 38.01 6.91
CA LYS A 474 31.23 38.00 8.38
C LYS A 474 32.51 37.24 8.75
N PRO A 475 33.48 37.85 9.44
CA PRO A 475 34.68 37.17 9.92
C PRO A 475 34.53 36.62 11.36
N GLY A 476 34.79 35.31 11.55
CA GLY A 476 35.03 34.69 12.86
C GLY A 476 33.88 33.83 13.43
N GLY A 477 34.15 33.14 14.55
CA GLY A 477 33.27 32.13 15.17
C GLY A 477 31.94 32.71 15.68
N ILE A 478 30.84 32.29 15.05
CA ILE A 478 29.48 32.77 15.29
C ILE A 478 28.67 31.68 15.98
N ILE A 479 27.84 32.07 16.96
CA ILE A 479 26.85 31.22 17.61
C ILE A 479 25.47 31.53 17.00
N ILE A 480 24.76 30.50 16.53
CA ILE A 480 23.40 30.62 16.00
C ILE A 480 22.41 30.62 17.17
N VAL A 481 21.47 31.58 17.19
CA VAL A 481 20.44 31.64 18.23
C VAL A 481 19.18 30.92 17.77
N PRO A 482 18.73 29.85 18.47
CA PRO A 482 17.61 29.01 18.04
C PRO A 482 16.23 29.66 18.20
N PHE A 483 16.10 30.74 18.99
CA PHE A 483 14.82 31.45 19.19
C PHE A 483 14.97 32.95 18.86
N PRO A 484 15.14 33.31 17.58
CA PRO A 484 15.43 34.70 17.19
C PRO A 484 14.29 35.69 17.48
N ASN A 485 13.07 35.18 17.70
CA ASN A 485 11.87 35.99 18.00
C ASN A 485 11.53 36.06 19.50
N SER A 486 12.47 35.80 20.40
CA SER A 486 12.25 36.05 21.84
C SER A 486 11.93 37.54 22.09
N PRO A 487 11.17 37.88 23.15
CA PRO A 487 10.85 39.28 23.45
C PRO A 487 12.09 40.19 23.51
N GLU A 488 13.19 39.68 24.09
CA GLU A 488 14.47 40.36 24.20
C GLU A 488 15.05 40.74 22.83
N PHE A 489 15.07 39.80 21.88
CA PHE A 489 15.63 40.03 20.55
C PHE A 489 14.70 40.83 19.64
N GLN A 490 13.38 40.70 19.81
CA GLN A 490 12.44 41.61 19.15
C GLN A 490 12.63 43.05 19.62
N ASP A 491 12.86 43.27 20.92
CA ASP A 491 13.13 44.61 21.44
C ASP A 491 14.46 45.16 20.92
N LEU A 492 15.48 44.30 20.78
CA LEU A 492 16.75 44.68 20.17
C LEU A 492 16.62 45.04 18.68
N ALA A 493 15.82 44.28 17.92
CA ALA A 493 15.51 44.57 16.52
C ALA A 493 14.68 45.85 16.37
N ARG A 494 13.67 46.05 17.22
CA ARG A 494 12.88 47.29 17.27
C ARG A 494 13.74 48.50 17.59
N PHE A 495 14.70 48.36 18.52
CA PHE A 495 15.67 49.41 18.82
C PHE A 495 16.45 49.81 17.56
N ALA A 496 16.94 48.84 16.79
CA ALA A 496 17.68 49.13 15.55
C ALA A 496 16.81 49.81 14.48
N VAL A 497 15.58 49.35 14.28
CA VAL A 497 14.61 49.99 13.37
C VAL A 497 14.30 51.43 13.81
N GLN A 498 14.11 51.67 15.11
CA GLN A 498 13.88 53.00 15.66
C GLN A 498 15.09 53.92 15.51
N ASP A 499 16.30 53.40 15.72
CA ASP A 499 17.54 54.16 15.55
C ASP A 499 17.74 54.55 14.07
N PHE A 500 17.51 53.61 13.14
CA PHE A 500 17.54 53.89 11.70
C PHE A 500 16.49 54.95 11.30
N ASN A 501 15.24 54.79 11.73
CA ASN A 501 14.18 55.75 11.45
C ASN A 501 14.52 57.17 11.95
N LYS A 502 15.17 57.27 13.12
CA LYS A 502 15.62 58.57 13.67
C LYS A 502 16.79 59.17 12.88
N LYS A 503 17.75 58.35 12.44
CA LYS A 503 18.96 58.81 11.73
C LYS A 503 18.68 59.20 10.28
N GLU A 504 17.91 58.37 9.58
CA GLU A 504 17.63 58.52 8.14
C GLU A 504 16.27 59.16 7.85
N ASN A 505 15.55 59.60 8.90
CA ASN A 505 14.19 60.15 8.80
C ASN A 505 13.22 59.18 8.08
N GLY A 506 13.35 57.89 8.38
CA GLY A 506 12.55 56.79 7.83
C GLY A 506 11.31 56.45 8.67
N HIS A 507 10.42 55.63 8.10
CA HIS A 507 9.17 55.18 8.74
C HIS A 507 9.00 53.65 8.65
N LEU A 508 10.07 52.90 8.87
CA LEU A 508 10.03 51.44 8.89
C LEU A 508 9.24 50.93 10.10
N GLU A 509 8.32 49.99 9.86
CA GLU A 509 7.59 49.28 10.92
C GLU A 509 8.15 47.86 11.06
N PHE A 510 8.66 47.53 12.24
CA PHE A 510 9.20 46.20 12.52
C PHE A 510 8.13 45.11 12.41
N VAL A 511 8.43 44.02 11.70
CA VAL A 511 7.54 42.86 11.56
C VAL A 511 8.02 41.69 12.42
N GLU A 512 9.20 41.15 12.12
CA GLU A 512 9.73 39.96 12.80
C GLU A 512 11.25 39.86 12.64
N VAL A 513 11.91 39.10 13.51
CA VAL A 513 13.29 38.67 13.31
C VAL A 513 13.28 37.37 12.51
N LEU A 514 14.04 37.33 11.42
CA LEU A 514 14.18 36.16 10.55
C LEU A 514 15.35 35.27 10.97
N ASN A 515 16.48 35.89 11.34
CA ASN A 515 17.65 35.17 11.81
C ASN A 515 18.41 36.03 12.81
N LEU A 516 19.01 35.39 13.81
CA LEU A 516 19.86 36.06 14.77
C LEU A 516 21.10 35.21 15.07
N LYS A 517 22.24 35.89 15.03
CA LYS A 517 23.56 35.31 15.27
C LYS A 517 24.29 36.18 16.29
N GLU A 518 24.98 35.54 17.21
CA GLU A 518 25.76 36.19 18.24
C GLU A 518 27.25 35.91 18.05
N GLN A 519 28.07 36.90 18.35
CA GLN A 519 29.51 36.76 18.39
C GLN A 519 30.05 37.44 19.64
N VAL A 520 30.82 36.70 20.43
CA VAL A 520 31.49 37.25 21.60
C VAL A 520 32.66 38.13 21.15
N VAL A 521 32.63 39.39 21.55
CA VAL A 521 33.67 40.39 21.33
C VAL A 521 33.97 41.09 22.67
N ALA A 522 34.42 42.36 22.68
CA ALA A 522 34.34 43.20 23.87
C ALA A 522 32.88 43.64 24.11
N GLY A 523 32.01 42.68 24.41
CA GLY A 523 30.55 42.77 24.33
C GLY A 523 29.97 41.54 23.63
N ILE A 524 28.71 41.62 23.22
CA ILE A 524 28.08 40.68 22.30
C ILE A 524 27.71 41.46 21.04
N MET A 525 28.20 40.98 19.90
CA MET A 525 27.84 41.49 18.59
C MET A 525 26.69 40.65 18.04
N TYR A 526 25.52 41.27 17.93
CA TYR A 526 24.32 40.67 17.36
C TYR A 526 24.27 40.98 15.87
N TYR A 527 24.14 39.95 15.05
CA TYR A 527 23.85 40.04 13.62
C TYR A 527 22.40 39.60 13.43
N ILE A 528 21.53 40.56 13.14
CA ILE A 528 20.09 40.34 13.05
C ILE A 528 19.67 40.54 11.60
N ILE A 529 19.02 39.54 11.02
CA ILE A 529 18.25 39.69 9.79
C ILE A 529 16.80 39.81 10.21
N LEU A 530 16.17 40.93 9.85
CA LEU A 530 14.80 41.25 10.25
C LEU A 530 13.96 41.64 9.03
N ALA A 531 12.65 41.44 9.14
CA ALA A 531 11.70 42.02 8.20
C ALA A 531 11.08 43.27 8.81
N ALA A 532 10.98 44.33 8.00
CA ALA A 532 10.24 45.54 8.32
C ALA A 532 9.39 45.95 7.12
N THR A 533 8.32 46.71 7.34
CA THR A 533 7.53 47.29 6.26
C THR A 533 7.87 48.75 6.04
N ASP A 534 8.17 49.13 4.81
CA ASP A 534 8.25 50.52 4.35
C ASP A 534 7.01 50.83 3.49
N ALA A 535 6.19 51.80 3.91
CA ALA A 535 4.93 52.15 3.26
C ALA A 535 4.02 50.94 2.91
N GLY A 536 4.02 49.90 3.76
CA GLY A 536 3.25 48.67 3.57
C GLY A 536 3.89 47.59 2.69
N LYS A 537 5.10 47.84 2.17
CA LYS A 537 5.89 46.83 1.45
C LYS A 537 6.87 46.16 2.40
N LYS A 538 6.80 44.83 2.50
CA LYS A 538 7.70 44.05 3.38
C LYS A 538 9.08 43.93 2.74
N GLU A 539 10.11 44.29 3.48
CA GLU A 539 11.51 44.30 3.05
C GLU A 539 12.40 43.63 4.11
N ILE A 540 13.52 43.06 3.67
CA ILE A 540 14.49 42.38 4.53
C ILE A 540 15.68 43.30 4.77
N TYR A 541 16.03 43.44 6.05
CA TYR A 541 17.13 44.26 6.51
C TYR A 541 18.13 43.41 7.29
N GLU A 542 19.40 43.76 7.18
CA GLU A 542 20.46 43.24 8.03
C GLU A 542 20.96 44.35 8.95
N THR A 543 21.10 44.04 10.24
CA THR A 543 21.67 44.97 11.22
C THR A 543 22.69 44.29 12.13
N LYS A 544 23.70 45.07 12.54
CA LYS A 544 24.72 44.69 13.50
C LYS A 544 24.60 45.57 14.73
N ILE A 545 24.43 44.98 15.91
CA ILE A 545 24.20 45.71 17.16
C ILE A 545 25.19 45.24 18.22
N LEU A 546 26.02 46.16 18.71
CA LEU A 546 26.98 45.88 19.77
C LEU A 546 26.32 46.17 21.11
N VAL A 547 26.23 45.14 21.94
CA VAL A 547 25.68 45.23 23.29
C VAL A 547 26.78 44.96 24.30
N LYS A 548 26.91 45.85 25.27
CA LYS A 548 27.74 45.63 26.46
C LYS A 548 26.85 45.85 27.67
N GLU A 549 26.28 44.77 28.20
CA GLU A 549 25.31 44.84 29.28
C GLU A 549 25.87 45.52 30.54
N TRP A 550 27.14 45.27 30.87
CA TRP A 550 27.83 45.87 32.02
C TRP A 550 28.06 47.39 31.89
N GLU A 551 27.92 47.94 30.69
CA GLU A 551 27.99 49.39 30.41
C GLU A 551 26.60 49.99 30.14
N ASN A 552 25.53 49.18 30.20
CA ASN A 552 24.19 49.53 29.68
C ASN A 552 24.25 50.16 28.28
N PHE A 553 25.12 49.61 27.44
CA PHE A 553 25.47 50.16 26.13
C PHE A 553 24.89 49.29 25.02
N LYS A 554 24.16 49.92 24.08
CA LYS A 554 23.66 49.32 22.84
C LYS A 554 23.90 50.29 21.69
N GLU A 555 24.59 49.84 20.65
CA GLU A 555 24.89 50.67 19.48
C GLU A 555 24.66 49.89 18.19
N VAL A 556 23.86 50.45 17.28
CA VAL A 556 23.71 49.96 15.91
C VAL A 556 24.98 50.34 15.13
N GLN A 557 25.80 49.35 14.83
CA GLN A 557 27.01 49.50 14.02
C GLN A 557 26.68 49.61 12.53
N GLU A 558 25.65 48.87 12.10
CA GLU A 558 25.28 48.76 10.70
C GLU A 558 23.78 48.47 10.59
N PHE A 559 23.10 49.08 9.62
CA PHE A 559 21.72 48.78 9.25
C PHE A 559 21.60 48.95 7.74
N LYS A 560 21.25 47.89 7.02
CA LYS A 560 21.25 47.87 5.56
C LYS A 560 20.04 47.13 5.01
N LEU A 561 19.45 47.68 3.96
CA LEU A 561 18.47 46.99 3.14
C LEU A 561 19.17 45.87 2.36
N VAL A 562 18.62 44.66 2.46
CA VAL A 562 19.07 43.48 1.71
C VAL A 562 18.24 43.34 0.43
N GLY A 563 16.92 43.54 0.51
CA GLY A 563 16.00 43.48 -0.63
C GLY A 563 14.53 43.32 -0.24
N ASP A 564 13.68 43.05 -1.24
CA ASP A 564 12.23 42.95 -1.07
C ASP A 564 11.79 41.57 -0.57
N ALA A 565 10.92 41.51 0.45
CA ALA A 565 10.26 40.28 0.87
C ALA A 565 8.92 40.10 0.12
N THR A 566 8.50 38.85 -0.15
CA THR A 566 7.16 38.63 -0.70
C THR A 566 6.06 38.87 0.34
N LYS A 567 4.88 39.25 -0.16
CA LYS A 567 3.64 39.39 0.61
C LYS A 567 3.26 38.12 1.37
#